data_AF-A0A522V317-F1
#
_entry.id   AF-A0A522V317-F1
#
_cell.length_a   1.000
_cell.length_b   1.000
_cell.length_c   1.000
_cell.angle_alpha   90.00
_cell.angle_beta   90.00
_cell.angle_gamma   90.00
#
_symmetry.space_group_name_H-M   'P 1'
#
loop_
_entity.id
_entity.type
_entity.pdbx_description
1 polymer ?
#
loop_
_entity_poly.entity_id
_entity_poly.type
_entity_poly.pdbx_seq_one_letter_code
_entity_poly.pdbx_strand_id
1 'polypeptide(L)'
;MWRVIIHRKSPGSSPIGGLARNAAMRYAAPIMNRLFLLLFLLLAAYPAEALTFDEARHLLARTGFGSPSRLEIERLLQYTHESAVEEIFGFVVSRPFTQPPPDIDQPLPARGERQDANFRKDINERGLALKSWWWGEMLATDSPFTEHMVLFWHNHFTSSLQKVKWPGYLYRQNLLFRDHALGNFGQLLKEIARDPAMVLYLDGQANRKSQPNENFARELMELFTLGEGHYGERDVKEAARAFTGWSFDPRSGEVVFNPKQHDPGIKQVLGRNVRSGEEVVQVLLDHPETAKHLTRKFWREFVSPEPDEDEVLRLAGILRENNYEIRPLLKAILTLPAFWDSENRGSLVKSPVDLTVGSLRLLGIKSIDGKRLAQAGKILGQDLFDPPNVKGWPGGVTWINSTTLSRREQLLRRLARGREMEGGADPGLGAGYNPLAVDNPSIMPSLTELDREASPRTVATLKRLLLSVPPVDPVAEKGITLRRAAQHLFLDPAYQVK
;
A
#
# COMPACT_ATOMS: atom_id res chain seq x y z
N MET A 1 -5.74 81.49 15.26
CA MET A 1 -5.39 82.88 14.91
C MET A 1 -6.02 83.15 13.54
N TRP A 2 -7.02 84.05 13.51
CA TRP A 2 -7.69 84.66 12.36
C TRP A 2 -8.58 83.82 11.41
N ARG A 3 -9.90 84.09 11.54
CA ARG A 3 -10.97 83.94 10.54
C ARG A 3 -10.78 84.95 9.40
N VAL A 4 -11.24 84.63 8.18
CA VAL A 4 -11.96 85.61 7.34
C VAL A 4 -13.12 84.93 6.61
N ILE A 5 -14.27 85.60 6.67
CA ILE A 5 -15.60 85.32 6.13
C ILE A 5 -15.87 86.38 5.05
N ILE A 6 -16.41 86.04 3.87
CA ILE A 6 -17.27 86.92 3.03
C ILE A 6 -18.19 85.97 2.20
N HIS A 7 -19.52 85.83 2.33
CA HIS A 7 -20.73 86.70 2.25
C HIS A 7 -21.34 86.98 0.84
N ARG A 8 -22.48 86.30 0.59
CA ARG A 8 -23.76 86.68 -0.07
C ARG A 8 -23.84 87.11 -1.57
N LYS A 9 -24.76 86.45 -2.32
CA LYS A 9 -26.05 86.99 -2.84
C LYS A 9 -26.89 85.95 -3.64
N SER A 10 -28.22 85.95 -3.45
CA SER A 10 -29.32 85.31 -4.24
C SER A 10 -30.01 86.40 -5.14
N PRO A 11 -31.08 86.20 -5.98
CA PRO A 11 -32.09 85.11 -6.07
C PRO A 11 -32.69 84.75 -7.48
N GLY A 12 -33.66 83.80 -7.50
CA GLY A 12 -34.62 83.52 -8.61
C GLY A 12 -34.17 82.41 -9.58
N SER A 13 -34.94 81.42 -10.01
CA SER A 13 -36.39 81.15 -10.11
C SER A 13 -36.60 79.65 -10.37
N SER A 14 -37.67 79.03 -9.84
CA SER A 14 -38.21 77.71 -10.26
C SER A 14 -39.49 77.92 -11.10
N PRO A 15 -40.12 76.90 -11.77
CA PRO A 15 -39.89 75.46 -11.72
C PRO A 15 -39.96 74.71 -13.09
N ILE A 16 -39.87 73.38 -12.99
CA ILE A 16 -40.39 72.32 -13.88
C ILE A 16 -39.35 71.63 -14.77
N GLY A 17 -39.11 70.35 -14.46
CA GLY A 17 -38.97 69.31 -15.49
C GLY A 17 -37.77 68.38 -15.37
N GLY A 18 -38.04 67.13 -15.00
CA GLY A 18 -37.36 66.00 -15.64
C GLY A 18 -36.21 65.35 -14.86
N LEU A 19 -36.59 64.42 -13.99
CA LEU A 19 -36.12 63.03 -14.01
C LEU A 19 -34.83 62.76 -14.83
N ALA A 20 -33.69 62.60 -14.16
CA ALA A 20 -32.63 61.64 -14.49
C ALA A 20 -31.27 62.11 -13.93
N ARG A 21 -31.10 62.17 -12.61
CA ARG A 21 -29.76 62.29 -11.99
C ARG A 21 -29.79 62.03 -10.49
N ASN A 22 -30.44 60.94 -10.05
CA ASN A 22 -30.28 60.41 -8.68
C ASN A 22 -30.80 58.97 -8.51
N ALA A 23 -30.64 58.12 -9.54
CA ALA A 23 -30.93 56.68 -9.45
C ALA A 23 -29.69 55.77 -9.60
N ALA A 24 -28.52 56.33 -9.95
CA ALA A 24 -27.32 55.53 -10.23
C ALA A 24 -26.47 55.17 -9.00
N MET A 25 -26.79 55.66 -7.80
CA MET A 25 -25.91 55.53 -6.62
C MET A 25 -26.54 54.81 -5.41
N ARG A 26 -27.70 54.15 -5.58
CA ARG A 26 -28.33 53.33 -4.54
C ARG A 26 -28.62 51.86 -4.92
N TYR A 27 -28.25 51.44 -6.13
CA TYR A 27 -28.32 50.04 -6.56
C TYR A 27 -26.95 49.41 -6.88
N ALA A 28 -25.85 50.15 -6.73
CA ALA A 28 -24.50 49.64 -7.03
C ALA A 28 -23.88 48.81 -5.88
N ALA A 29 -24.29 49.01 -4.63
CA ALA A 29 -23.70 48.33 -3.48
C ALA A 29 -24.10 46.83 -3.31
N PRO A 30 -25.33 46.37 -3.62
CA PRO A 30 -25.67 44.94 -3.53
C PRO A 30 -25.33 44.14 -4.80
N ILE A 31 -25.10 44.80 -5.94
CA ILE A 31 -24.73 44.13 -7.20
C ILE A 31 -23.23 43.86 -7.24
N MET A 32 -22.40 44.76 -6.70
CA MET A 32 -20.94 44.60 -6.69
C MET A 32 -20.48 43.49 -5.72
N ASN A 33 -21.18 43.26 -4.59
CA ASN A 33 -20.93 42.11 -3.71
C ASN A 33 -21.39 40.77 -4.31
N ARG A 34 -22.43 40.77 -5.15
CA ARG A 34 -22.86 39.56 -5.87
C ARG A 34 -21.97 39.26 -7.08
N LEU A 35 -21.47 40.28 -7.77
CA LEU A 35 -20.46 40.10 -8.82
C LEU A 35 -19.13 39.65 -8.23
N PHE A 36 -18.70 40.14 -7.05
CA PHE A 36 -17.51 39.62 -6.39
C PHE A 36 -17.70 38.18 -5.90
N LEU A 37 -18.85 37.81 -5.32
CA LEU A 37 -19.14 36.40 -4.99
C LEU A 37 -19.23 35.50 -6.22
N LEU A 38 -19.80 35.99 -7.33
CA LEU A 38 -19.84 35.25 -8.61
C LEU A 38 -18.46 35.17 -9.26
N LEU A 39 -17.61 36.21 -9.18
CA LEU A 39 -16.23 36.18 -9.66
C LEU A 39 -15.34 35.31 -8.77
N PHE A 40 -15.59 35.25 -7.45
CA PHE A 40 -14.90 34.38 -6.51
C PHE A 40 -15.39 32.92 -6.64
N LEU A 41 -16.67 32.68 -6.96
CA LEU A 41 -17.20 31.36 -7.32
C LEU A 41 -16.79 30.93 -8.75
N LEU A 42 -16.54 31.87 -9.67
CA LEU A 42 -15.95 31.60 -11.00
C LEU A 42 -14.42 31.45 -10.95
N LEU A 43 -13.75 31.93 -9.90
CA LEU A 43 -12.33 31.65 -9.60
C LEU A 43 -12.14 30.41 -8.71
N ALA A 44 -13.23 29.85 -8.13
CA ALA A 44 -13.22 28.67 -7.25
C ALA A 44 -13.64 27.37 -7.94
N ALA A 45 -13.61 27.33 -9.28
CA ALA A 45 -13.65 26.09 -10.03
C ALA A 45 -12.72 26.25 -11.23
N TYR A 46 -11.40 26.22 -10.96
CA TYR A 46 -10.52 25.67 -11.98
C TYR A 46 -11.15 24.33 -12.39
N PRO A 47 -11.42 24.06 -13.68
CA PRO A 47 -11.71 22.69 -14.07
C PRO A 47 -10.51 21.90 -13.56
N ALA A 48 -10.74 20.95 -12.66
CA ALA A 48 -9.65 20.18 -12.08
C ALA A 48 -8.83 19.64 -13.26
N GLU A 49 -7.59 20.11 -13.37
CA GLU A 49 -6.78 19.82 -14.54
C GLU A 49 -6.56 18.32 -14.59
N ALA A 50 -6.59 17.77 -15.80
CA ALA A 50 -6.30 16.36 -15.98
C ALA A 50 -4.86 16.06 -15.52
N LEU A 51 -4.62 14.86 -15.02
CA LEU A 51 -3.33 14.45 -14.51
C LEU A 51 -2.22 14.66 -15.55
N THR A 52 -1.12 15.23 -15.11
CA THR A 52 0.12 15.18 -15.89
C THR A 52 0.68 13.76 -15.91
N PHE A 53 1.58 13.48 -16.86
CA PHE A 53 2.26 12.18 -16.94
C PHE A 53 2.98 11.80 -15.65
N ASP A 54 3.65 12.74 -15.00
CA ASP A 54 4.44 12.45 -13.80
C ASP A 54 3.53 12.22 -12.58
N GLU A 55 2.38 12.87 -12.51
CA GLU A 55 1.36 12.62 -11.49
C GLU A 55 0.69 11.27 -11.69
N ALA A 56 0.23 10.95 -12.91
CA ALA A 56 -0.34 9.63 -13.21
C ALA A 56 0.64 8.49 -12.90
N ARG A 57 1.92 8.66 -13.26
CA ARG A 57 3.00 7.71 -12.90
C ARG A 57 3.18 7.61 -11.40
N HIS A 58 3.20 8.74 -10.68
CA HIS A 58 3.35 8.77 -9.22
C HIS A 58 2.21 8.01 -8.53
N LEU A 59 0.95 8.30 -8.89
CA LEU A 59 -0.21 7.62 -8.36
C LEU A 59 -0.11 6.10 -8.55
N LEU A 60 0.12 5.64 -9.79
CA LEU A 60 0.23 4.22 -10.10
C LEU A 60 1.44 3.55 -9.43
N ALA A 61 2.55 4.25 -9.26
CA ALA A 61 3.70 3.75 -8.52
C ALA A 61 3.40 3.57 -7.04
N ARG A 62 2.61 4.49 -6.45
CA ARG A 62 2.17 4.45 -5.05
C ARG A 62 1.07 3.44 -4.79
N THR A 63 0.19 3.17 -5.74
CA THR A 63 -0.95 2.25 -5.61
C THR A 63 -0.72 0.92 -6.32
N GLY A 64 0.53 0.57 -6.57
CA GLY A 64 0.95 -0.64 -7.25
C GLY A 64 2.41 -0.92 -6.94
N PHE A 65 3.08 -1.63 -7.84
CA PHE A 65 4.44 -2.12 -7.59
C PHE A 65 5.53 -1.14 -8.04
N GLY A 66 5.32 0.17 -7.93
CA GLY A 66 6.37 1.18 -8.08
C GLY A 66 6.88 1.50 -9.49
N SER A 67 6.57 0.69 -10.52
CA SER A 67 7.03 0.93 -11.90
C SER A 67 5.91 0.64 -12.91
N PRO A 68 4.96 1.56 -13.10
CA PRO A 68 3.85 1.35 -14.03
C PRO A 68 4.31 1.38 -15.49
N SER A 69 3.60 0.63 -16.33
CA SER A 69 3.79 0.69 -17.78
C SER A 69 3.29 2.01 -18.36
N ARG A 70 3.84 2.40 -19.51
CA ARG A 70 3.40 3.59 -20.23
C ARG A 70 1.90 3.58 -20.55
N LEU A 71 1.36 2.41 -20.88
CA LEU A 71 -0.07 2.24 -21.21
C LEU A 71 -0.96 2.50 -19.98
N GLU A 72 -0.55 2.04 -18.80
CA GLU A 72 -1.28 2.33 -17.55
C GLU A 72 -1.26 3.83 -17.25
N ILE A 73 -0.11 4.50 -17.43
CA ILE A 73 0.01 5.95 -17.23
C ILE A 73 -0.90 6.73 -18.19
N GLU A 74 -0.84 6.40 -19.49
CA GLU A 74 -1.61 7.11 -20.53
C GLU A 74 -3.12 7.00 -20.33
N ARG A 75 -3.62 5.88 -19.76
CA ARG A 75 -5.03 5.71 -19.40
C ARG A 75 -5.51 6.71 -18.35
N LEU A 76 -4.62 7.16 -17.45
CA LEU A 76 -4.99 8.06 -16.37
C LEU A 76 -4.97 9.56 -16.76
N LEU A 77 -4.36 9.92 -17.90
CA LEU A 77 -4.18 11.32 -18.32
C LEU A 77 -5.48 12.06 -18.66
N GLN A 78 -6.60 11.35 -18.75
CA GLN A 78 -7.92 11.93 -18.99
C GLN A 78 -8.67 12.27 -17.69
N TYR A 79 -8.17 11.83 -16.54
CA TYR A 79 -8.82 11.99 -15.26
C TYR A 79 -8.17 13.10 -14.44
N THR A 80 -8.95 13.68 -13.52
CA THR A 80 -8.50 14.55 -12.44
C THR A 80 -7.88 13.72 -11.31
N HIS A 81 -7.20 14.33 -10.33
CA HIS A 81 -6.67 13.61 -9.17
C HIS A 81 -7.72 12.75 -8.46
N GLU A 82 -8.90 13.32 -8.17
CA GLU A 82 -9.98 12.63 -7.47
C GLU A 82 -10.57 11.46 -8.28
N SER A 83 -10.83 11.70 -9.57
CA SER A 83 -11.44 10.68 -10.45
C SER A 83 -10.46 9.56 -10.80
N ALA A 84 -9.16 9.84 -10.87
CA ALA A 84 -8.14 8.81 -11.05
C ALA A 84 -8.02 7.89 -9.81
N VAL A 85 -8.14 8.45 -8.61
CA VAL A 85 -8.19 7.65 -7.37
C VAL A 85 -9.43 6.74 -7.36
N GLU A 86 -10.59 7.26 -7.75
CA GLU A 86 -11.81 6.45 -7.87
C GLU A 86 -11.72 5.38 -8.95
N GLU A 87 -11.07 5.68 -10.09
CA GLU A 87 -10.80 4.70 -11.14
C GLU A 87 -9.99 3.52 -10.57
N ILE A 88 -8.91 3.79 -9.84
CA ILE A 88 -8.09 2.75 -9.19
C ILE A 88 -8.90 1.93 -8.19
N PHE A 89 -9.75 2.58 -7.38
CA PHE A 89 -10.61 1.88 -6.43
C PHE A 89 -11.66 1.01 -7.12
N GLY A 90 -12.14 1.43 -8.29
CA GLY A 90 -13.10 0.68 -9.11
C GLY A 90 -12.57 -0.66 -9.62
N PHE A 91 -11.25 -0.83 -9.70
CA PHE A 91 -10.62 -2.10 -10.08
C PHE A 91 -10.32 -3.03 -8.91
N VAL A 92 -10.61 -2.64 -7.66
CA VAL A 92 -10.34 -3.53 -6.51
C VAL A 92 -11.26 -4.75 -6.55
N VAL A 93 -10.67 -5.93 -6.35
CA VAL A 93 -11.35 -7.23 -6.45
C VAL A 93 -11.16 -8.06 -5.18
N SER A 94 -12.12 -8.92 -4.89
CA SER A 94 -12.06 -9.89 -3.77
C SER A 94 -11.50 -11.25 -4.16
N ARG A 95 -11.39 -11.54 -5.46
CA ARG A 95 -10.95 -12.85 -5.97
C ARG A 95 -9.61 -12.73 -6.68
N PRO A 96 -8.72 -13.71 -6.54
CA PRO A 96 -7.47 -13.72 -7.28
C PRO A 96 -7.72 -13.90 -8.78
N PHE A 97 -6.86 -13.29 -9.58
CA PHE A 97 -6.87 -13.38 -11.04
C PHE A 97 -6.35 -14.74 -11.54
N THR A 98 -5.29 -15.24 -10.90
CA THR A 98 -4.64 -16.50 -11.22
C THR A 98 -5.18 -17.65 -10.38
N GLN A 99 -5.11 -18.86 -10.93
CA GLN A 99 -5.55 -20.05 -10.22
C GLN A 99 -4.58 -20.36 -9.06
N PRO A 100 -5.09 -20.56 -7.82
CA PRO A 100 -4.26 -20.95 -6.69
C PRO A 100 -3.65 -22.34 -6.89
N PRO A 101 -2.60 -22.71 -6.13
CA PRO A 101 -2.04 -24.05 -6.20
C PRO A 101 -3.13 -25.11 -5.96
N PRO A 102 -3.12 -26.23 -6.70
CA PRO A 102 -4.05 -27.33 -6.45
C PRO A 102 -4.00 -27.75 -4.99
N ASP A 103 -5.17 -28.09 -4.45
CA ASP A 103 -5.31 -28.65 -3.11
C ASP A 103 -4.82 -27.76 -1.95
N ILE A 104 -4.52 -26.47 -2.20
CA ILE A 104 -4.03 -25.57 -1.16
C ILE A 104 -5.05 -25.37 -0.04
N ASP A 105 -6.34 -25.42 -0.38
CA ASP A 105 -7.46 -25.19 0.55
C ASP A 105 -7.98 -26.47 1.21
N GLN A 106 -7.28 -27.60 1.05
CA GLN A 106 -7.70 -28.83 1.69
C GLN A 106 -7.68 -28.73 3.22
N PRO A 107 -8.60 -29.44 3.91
CA PRO A 107 -8.57 -29.54 5.36
C PRO A 107 -7.24 -30.10 5.87
N LEU A 108 -6.85 -29.69 7.07
CA LEU A 108 -5.65 -30.19 7.72
C LEU A 108 -5.78 -31.71 7.95
N PRO A 109 -4.85 -32.56 7.45
CA PRO A 109 -4.95 -34.03 7.57
C PRO A 109 -5.01 -34.53 9.01
N ALA A 110 -5.45 -35.75 9.27
CA ALA A 110 -5.57 -36.26 10.65
C ALA A 110 -4.20 -36.34 11.36
N ARG A 111 -4.18 -36.26 12.69
CA ARG A 111 -2.94 -36.23 13.50
C ARG A 111 -1.96 -37.39 13.21
N GLY A 112 -2.47 -38.57 12.86
CA GLY A 112 -1.65 -39.73 12.52
C GLY A 112 -0.85 -39.54 11.23
N GLU A 113 -1.47 -38.94 10.22
CA GLU A 113 -0.85 -38.65 8.91
C GLU A 113 0.22 -37.56 9.00
N ARG A 114 0.12 -36.67 10.00
CA ARG A 114 1.08 -35.56 10.21
C ARG A 114 2.46 -36.00 10.70
N GLN A 115 2.62 -37.25 11.12
CA GLN A 115 3.87 -37.77 11.69
C GLN A 115 4.79 -38.41 10.65
N ASP A 116 4.34 -38.53 9.39
CA ASP A 116 5.14 -39.04 8.28
C ASP A 116 6.20 -38.00 7.84
N ALA A 117 7.42 -38.46 7.54
CA ALA A 117 8.45 -37.63 6.91
C ALA A 117 7.99 -37.06 5.56
N ASN A 118 7.17 -37.81 4.82
CA ASN A 118 6.57 -37.35 3.57
C ASN A 118 5.64 -36.14 3.77
N PHE A 119 4.93 -36.07 4.91
CA PHE A 119 4.05 -34.94 5.23
C PHE A 119 4.84 -33.63 5.39
N ARG A 120 6.01 -33.68 6.02
CA ARG A 120 6.86 -32.49 6.17
C ARG A 120 7.42 -32.02 4.83
N LYS A 121 7.75 -32.94 3.92
CA LYS A 121 8.17 -32.60 2.56
C LYS A 121 7.02 -31.94 1.78
N ASP A 122 5.82 -32.53 1.86
CA ASP A 122 4.60 -32.00 1.25
C ASP A 122 4.27 -30.57 1.74
N ILE A 123 4.35 -30.30 3.05
CA ILE A 123 4.16 -28.93 3.58
C ILE A 123 5.12 -27.93 2.96
N ASN A 124 6.40 -28.28 2.82
CA ASN A 124 7.41 -27.38 2.25
C ASN A 124 7.13 -27.12 0.77
N GLU A 125 6.73 -28.14 0.01
CA GLU A 125 6.37 -28.01 -1.40
C GLU A 125 5.11 -27.14 -1.57
N ARG A 126 4.07 -27.35 -0.76
CA ARG A 126 2.87 -26.51 -0.72
C ARG A 126 3.16 -25.07 -0.31
N GLY A 127 4.02 -24.87 0.68
CA GLY A 127 4.46 -23.54 1.11
C GLY A 127 5.18 -22.80 0.01
N LEU A 128 6.09 -23.47 -0.71
CA LEU A 128 6.76 -22.88 -1.88
C LEU A 128 5.75 -22.60 -3.01
N ALA A 129 4.80 -23.50 -3.27
CA ALA A 129 3.76 -23.31 -4.27
C ALA A 129 2.88 -22.09 -3.94
N LEU A 130 2.49 -21.90 -2.68
CA LEU A 130 1.73 -20.74 -2.22
C LEU A 130 2.51 -19.42 -2.43
N LYS A 131 3.79 -19.38 -2.06
CA LYS A 131 4.67 -18.23 -2.33
C LYS A 131 4.76 -17.94 -3.82
N SER A 132 4.99 -18.98 -4.61
CA SER A 132 5.15 -18.90 -6.07
C SER A 132 3.89 -18.34 -6.74
N TRP A 133 2.72 -18.82 -6.30
CA TRP A 133 1.43 -18.34 -6.77
C TRP A 133 1.25 -16.86 -6.48
N TRP A 134 1.49 -16.40 -5.25
CA TRP A 134 1.24 -15.00 -4.93
C TRP A 134 2.18 -14.03 -5.68
N TRP A 135 3.43 -14.41 -5.90
CA TRP A 135 4.33 -13.69 -6.80
C TRP A 135 3.80 -13.63 -8.24
N GLY A 136 3.26 -14.74 -8.75
CA GLY A 136 2.60 -14.80 -10.05
C GLY A 136 1.33 -13.96 -10.14
N GLU A 137 0.51 -13.97 -9.09
CA GLU A 137 -0.71 -13.16 -8.96
C GLU A 137 -0.39 -11.67 -9.07
N MET A 138 0.56 -11.17 -8.26
CA MET A 138 1.01 -9.78 -8.30
C MET A 138 1.56 -9.37 -9.68
N LEU A 139 2.20 -10.29 -10.38
CA LEU A 139 2.73 -10.05 -11.72
C LEU A 139 1.63 -9.98 -12.79
N ALA A 140 0.68 -10.91 -12.74
CA ALA A 140 -0.30 -11.13 -13.80
C ALA A 140 -1.59 -10.30 -13.65
N THR A 141 -1.97 -9.94 -12.42
CA THR A 141 -3.24 -9.27 -12.13
C THR A 141 -3.39 -7.93 -12.85
N ASP A 142 -4.62 -7.62 -13.27
CA ASP A 142 -5.01 -6.30 -13.75
C ASP A 142 -5.43 -5.35 -12.60
N SER A 143 -5.41 -5.83 -11.35
CA SER A 143 -5.70 -5.05 -10.14
C SER A 143 -4.50 -4.99 -9.18
N PRO A 144 -3.40 -4.32 -9.56
CA PRO A 144 -2.19 -4.26 -8.74
C PRO A 144 -2.44 -3.60 -7.37
N PHE A 145 -3.40 -2.68 -7.27
CA PHE A 145 -3.74 -2.04 -6.01
C PHE A 145 -4.37 -2.99 -5.00
N THR A 146 -5.19 -3.96 -5.47
CA THR A 146 -5.71 -5.02 -4.60
C THR A 146 -4.57 -5.76 -3.93
N GLU A 147 -3.60 -6.24 -4.71
CA GLU A 147 -2.50 -7.04 -4.17
C GLU A 147 -1.52 -6.22 -3.33
N HIS A 148 -1.35 -4.93 -3.65
CA HIS A 148 -0.61 -4.01 -2.80
C HIS A 148 -1.27 -3.89 -1.42
N MET A 149 -2.59 -3.74 -1.37
CA MET A 149 -3.34 -3.74 -0.11
C MET A 149 -3.29 -5.09 0.62
N VAL A 150 -3.36 -6.22 -0.09
CA VAL A 150 -3.17 -7.55 0.51
C VAL A 150 -1.79 -7.68 1.15
N LEU A 151 -0.74 -7.19 0.48
CA LEU A 151 0.62 -7.19 1.03
C LEU A 151 0.76 -6.27 2.25
N PHE A 152 0.12 -5.09 2.23
CA PHE A 152 0.05 -4.20 3.39
C PHE A 152 -0.62 -4.90 4.58
N TRP A 153 -1.76 -5.55 4.37
CA TRP A 153 -2.47 -6.25 5.43
C TRP A 153 -1.72 -7.47 5.95
N HIS A 154 -1.07 -8.24 5.07
CA HIS A 154 -0.20 -9.36 5.48
C HIS A 154 1.00 -8.88 6.29
N ASN A 155 1.54 -7.70 5.99
CA ASN A 155 2.60 -7.09 6.78
C ASN A 155 2.08 -6.54 8.12
N HIS A 156 0.85 -6.01 8.15
CA HIS A 156 0.21 -5.48 9.35
C HIS A 156 -0.19 -6.60 10.33
N PHE A 157 -0.91 -7.62 9.85
CA PHE A 157 -1.37 -8.79 10.59
C PHE A 157 -0.45 -9.98 10.31
N THR A 158 0.79 -9.85 10.76
CA THR A 158 1.85 -10.79 10.45
C THR A 158 1.53 -12.22 10.90
N SER A 159 1.70 -13.17 9.97
CA SER A 159 1.75 -14.61 10.22
C SER A 159 2.89 -15.25 9.40
N SER A 160 3.40 -16.41 9.81
CA SER A 160 4.48 -17.13 9.11
C SER A 160 4.22 -18.62 8.91
N LEU A 161 4.59 -19.14 7.73
CA LEU A 161 4.58 -20.56 7.40
C LEU A 161 5.38 -21.39 8.40
N GLN A 162 6.49 -20.85 8.92
CA GLN A 162 7.35 -21.55 9.90
C GLN A 162 6.61 -21.92 11.18
N LYS A 163 5.69 -21.06 11.64
CA LYS A 163 4.94 -21.27 12.89
C LYS A 163 3.53 -21.84 12.65
N VAL A 164 2.83 -21.41 11.59
CA VAL A 164 1.49 -21.92 11.23
C VAL A 164 1.55 -23.36 10.69
N LYS A 165 2.61 -23.70 9.95
CA LYS A 165 2.93 -25.05 9.43
C LYS A 165 1.92 -25.67 8.46
N TRP A 166 0.77 -25.05 8.23
CA TRP A 166 -0.19 -25.46 7.20
C TRP A 166 -0.44 -24.32 6.21
N PRO A 167 0.06 -24.41 4.96
CA PRO A 167 -0.06 -23.35 3.97
C PRO A 167 -1.50 -22.93 3.67
N GLY A 168 -2.47 -23.85 3.75
CA GLY A 168 -3.88 -23.54 3.49
C GLY A 168 -4.47 -22.47 4.41
N TYR A 169 -4.00 -22.37 5.66
CA TYR A 169 -4.47 -21.31 6.55
C TYR A 169 -3.97 -19.93 6.13
N LEU A 170 -2.72 -19.83 5.65
CA LEU A 170 -2.18 -18.56 5.13
C LEU A 170 -2.76 -18.19 3.77
N TYR A 171 -3.14 -19.18 2.97
CA TYR A 171 -3.93 -18.94 1.76
C TYR A 171 -5.30 -18.32 2.09
N ARG A 172 -6.04 -18.89 3.04
CA ARG A 172 -7.32 -18.31 3.50
C ARG A 172 -7.14 -16.93 4.10
N GLN A 173 -6.10 -16.71 4.90
CA GLN A 173 -5.78 -15.40 5.45
C GLN A 173 -5.45 -14.38 4.34
N ASN A 174 -4.76 -14.80 3.28
CA ASN A 174 -4.51 -13.96 2.11
C ASN A 174 -5.81 -13.58 1.37
N LEU A 175 -6.77 -14.51 1.25
CA LEU A 175 -8.10 -14.20 0.70
C LEU A 175 -8.87 -13.24 1.59
N LEU A 176 -8.82 -13.43 2.92
CA LEU A 176 -9.42 -12.53 3.90
C LEU A 176 -8.90 -11.09 3.74
N PHE A 177 -7.59 -10.92 3.61
CA PHE A 177 -6.99 -9.61 3.35
C PHE A 177 -7.41 -9.01 2.01
N ARG A 178 -7.72 -9.84 1.01
CA ARG A 178 -8.21 -9.40 -0.30
C ARG A 178 -9.66 -8.94 -0.24
N ASP A 179 -10.50 -9.68 0.46
CA ASP A 179 -11.89 -9.31 0.73
C ASP A 179 -11.99 -7.98 1.48
N HIS A 180 -11.05 -7.71 2.39
CA HIS A 180 -10.97 -6.47 3.16
C HIS A 180 -9.98 -5.44 2.62
N ALA A 181 -9.49 -5.58 1.38
CA ALA A 181 -8.45 -4.70 0.81
C ALA A 181 -8.76 -3.21 1.03
N LEU A 182 -10.00 -2.78 0.74
CA LEU A 182 -10.52 -1.44 1.04
C LEU A 182 -11.72 -1.46 2.01
N GLY A 183 -11.90 -2.55 2.76
CA GLY A 183 -13.06 -2.81 3.60
C GLY A 183 -13.01 -2.11 4.96
N ASN A 184 -13.67 -2.71 5.95
CA ASN A 184 -13.76 -2.17 7.29
C ASN A 184 -12.67 -2.75 8.20
N PHE A 185 -11.79 -1.90 8.74
CA PHE A 185 -10.70 -2.36 9.61
C PHE A 185 -11.20 -3.00 10.91
N GLY A 186 -12.28 -2.48 11.49
CA GLY A 186 -12.87 -3.07 12.70
C GLY A 186 -13.43 -4.47 12.46
N GLN A 187 -13.98 -4.74 11.28
CA GLN A 187 -14.43 -6.08 10.88
C GLN A 187 -13.24 -7.00 10.62
N LEU A 188 -12.25 -6.56 9.86
CA LEU A 188 -11.02 -7.32 9.61
C LEU A 188 -10.33 -7.71 10.94
N LEU A 189 -10.25 -6.79 11.90
CA LEU A 189 -9.65 -7.03 13.22
C LEU A 189 -10.39 -8.14 14.00
N LYS A 190 -11.73 -8.16 13.95
CA LYS A 190 -12.56 -9.21 14.57
C LYS A 190 -12.36 -10.57 13.90
N GLU A 191 -12.27 -10.59 12.57
CA GLU A 191 -12.06 -11.81 11.80
C GLU A 191 -10.65 -12.37 12.03
N ILE A 192 -9.63 -11.52 12.10
CA ILE A 192 -8.25 -11.92 12.42
C ILE A 192 -8.13 -12.49 13.84
N ALA A 193 -8.90 -11.99 14.81
CA ALA A 193 -8.91 -12.56 16.16
C ALA A 193 -9.40 -14.03 16.20
N ARG A 194 -10.04 -14.51 15.13
CA ARG A 194 -10.55 -15.89 14.99
C ARG A 194 -9.94 -16.63 13.79
N ASP A 195 -8.98 -16.02 13.10
CA ASP A 195 -8.33 -16.60 11.95
C ASP A 195 -7.38 -17.75 12.38
N PRO A 196 -7.46 -18.94 11.76
CA PRO A 196 -6.61 -20.08 12.12
C PRO A 196 -5.11 -19.79 12.04
N ALA A 197 -4.66 -19.03 11.03
CA ALA A 197 -3.24 -18.69 10.91
C ALA A 197 -2.80 -17.81 12.08
N MET A 198 -3.57 -16.77 12.42
CA MET A 198 -3.27 -15.87 13.52
C MET A 198 -3.31 -16.58 14.88
N VAL A 199 -4.33 -17.41 15.14
CA VAL A 199 -4.45 -18.17 16.39
C VAL A 199 -3.24 -19.09 16.58
N LEU A 200 -2.78 -19.78 15.53
CA LEU A 200 -1.58 -20.61 15.59
C LEU A 200 -0.30 -19.78 15.72
N TYR A 201 -0.22 -18.65 15.02
CA TYR A 201 0.96 -17.79 14.98
C TYR A 201 1.21 -17.07 16.31
N LEU A 202 0.18 -16.72 17.07
CA LEU A 202 0.31 -16.04 18.37
C LEU A 202 -0.06 -16.92 19.57
N ASP A 203 0.03 -18.25 19.37
CA ASP A 203 -0.11 -19.26 20.42
C ASP A 203 -1.47 -19.24 21.15
N GLY A 204 -2.54 -18.85 20.46
CA GLY A 204 -3.90 -18.81 20.98
C GLY A 204 -4.41 -20.19 21.45
N GLN A 205 -3.90 -21.28 20.87
CA GLN A 205 -4.17 -22.65 21.34
C GLN A 205 -3.72 -22.93 22.79
N ALA A 206 -2.82 -22.09 23.31
CA ALA A 206 -2.35 -22.15 24.70
C ALA A 206 -3.10 -21.17 25.63
N ASN A 207 -3.97 -20.30 25.11
CA ASN A 207 -4.68 -19.30 25.90
C ASN A 207 -5.89 -19.89 26.65
N ARG A 208 -5.69 -20.30 27.91
CA ARG A 208 -6.71 -20.97 28.73
C ARG A 208 -6.96 -20.21 30.02
N LYS A 209 -8.15 -20.31 30.60
CA LYS A 209 -8.50 -19.66 31.88
C LYS A 209 -7.46 -19.90 32.99
N SER A 210 -6.92 -21.11 33.09
CA SER A 210 -5.92 -21.46 34.12
C SER A 210 -4.53 -20.88 33.86
N GLN A 211 -4.23 -20.52 32.61
CA GLN A 211 -2.96 -19.99 32.16
C GLN A 211 -3.20 -19.07 30.94
N PRO A 212 -3.64 -17.82 31.16
CA PRO A 212 -3.84 -16.87 30.07
C PRO A 212 -2.52 -16.64 29.33
N ASN A 213 -2.55 -16.71 28.00
CA ASN A 213 -1.41 -16.43 27.15
C ASN A 213 -1.53 -14.99 26.61
N GLU A 214 -0.55 -14.17 26.93
CA GLU A 214 -0.53 -12.74 26.64
C GLU A 214 -0.15 -12.39 25.21
N ASN A 215 0.47 -13.31 24.45
CA ASN A 215 1.07 -13.01 23.14
C ASN A 215 0.09 -12.29 22.20
N PHE A 216 -1.08 -12.90 21.93
CA PHE A 216 -2.08 -12.28 21.06
C PHE A 216 -2.58 -10.92 21.59
N ALA A 217 -2.85 -10.82 22.89
CA ALA A 217 -3.34 -9.57 23.49
C ALA A 217 -2.30 -8.44 23.41
N ARG A 218 -1.01 -8.78 23.57
CA ARG A 218 0.10 -7.84 23.45
C ARG A 218 0.24 -7.35 22.02
N GLU A 219 0.31 -8.24 21.04
CA GLU A 219 0.44 -7.83 19.63
C GLU A 219 -0.81 -7.08 19.13
N LEU A 220 -2.00 -7.46 19.59
CA LEU A 220 -3.24 -6.77 19.29
C LEU A 220 -3.18 -5.30 19.72
N MET A 221 -2.69 -5.02 20.92
CA MET A 221 -2.54 -3.66 21.45
C MET A 221 -1.34 -2.93 20.83
N GLU A 222 -0.17 -3.57 20.78
CA GLU A 222 1.09 -2.93 20.37
C GLU A 222 1.17 -2.72 18.86
N LEU A 223 0.92 -3.76 18.07
CA LEU A 223 1.25 -3.75 16.64
C LEU A 223 0.04 -3.48 15.77
N PHE A 224 -1.10 -4.04 16.14
CA PHE A 224 -2.30 -4.02 15.31
C PHE A 224 -3.19 -2.80 15.59
N THR A 225 -3.16 -2.24 16.82
CA THR A 225 -4.06 -1.14 17.18
C THR A 225 -3.36 0.09 17.74
N LEU A 226 -3.02 0.12 19.02
CA LEU A 226 -2.68 1.35 19.73
C LEU A 226 -1.27 1.86 19.45
N GLY A 227 -0.31 0.98 19.14
CA GLY A 227 1.10 1.33 19.19
C GLY A 227 1.69 1.15 20.60
N GLU A 228 3.02 1.10 20.66
CA GLU A 228 3.77 0.99 21.90
C GLU A 228 3.54 2.21 22.81
N GLY A 229 3.42 1.97 24.13
CA GLY A 229 3.31 3.05 25.13
C GLY A 229 1.88 3.53 25.45
N HIS A 230 0.85 2.95 24.83
CA HIS A 230 -0.55 3.37 24.99
C HIS A 230 -1.43 2.40 25.81
N TYR A 231 -0.82 1.43 26.48
CA TYR A 231 -1.46 0.45 27.35
C TYR A 231 -0.49 0.00 28.44
N GLY A 232 -1.01 -0.53 29.54
CA GLY A 232 -0.22 -1.10 30.62
C GLY A 232 -0.15 -2.63 30.56
N GLU A 233 0.81 -3.20 31.29
CA GLU A 233 0.95 -4.65 31.46
C GLU A 233 -0.32 -5.30 32.04
N ARG A 234 -1.07 -4.57 32.87
CA ARG A 234 -2.37 -5.03 33.39
C ARG A 234 -3.39 -5.17 32.27
N ASP A 235 -3.43 -4.23 31.32
CA ASP A 235 -4.37 -4.29 30.19
C ASP A 235 -4.11 -5.52 29.32
N VAL A 236 -2.84 -5.84 29.08
CA VAL A 236 -2.45 -7.06 28.34
C VAL A 236 -2.96 -8.31 29.04
N LYS A 237 -2.75 -8.44 30.35
CA LYS A 237 -3.21 -9.58 31.15
C LYS A 237 -4.73 -9.72 31.15
N GLU A 238 -5.43 -8.62 31.34
CA GLU A 238 -6.89 -8.57 31.37
C GLU A 238 -7.48 -8.87 29.98
N ALA A 239 -6.87 -8.36 28.90
CA ALA A 239 -7.27 -8.71 27.55
C ALA A 239 -6.99 -10.18 27.23
N ALA A 240 -5.84 -10.72 27.63
CA ALA A 240 -5.50 -12.13 27.45
C ALA A 240 -6.56 -13.04 28.10
N ARG A 241 -6.98 -12.71 29.33
CA ARG A 241 -8.10 -13.38 30.02
C ARG A 241 -9.39 -13.32 29.21
N ALA A 242 -9.71 -12.19 28.58
CA ALA A 242 -10.91 -12.02 27.77
C ALA A 242 -10.90 -12.86 26.48
N PHE A 243 -9.71 -13.17 25.93
CA PHE A 243 -9.55 -14.04 24.77
C PHE A 243 -9.46 -15.54 25.11
N THR A 244 -9.42 -15.93 26.39
CA THR A 244 -9.35 -17.35 26.78
C THR A 244 -10.53 -18.16 26.22
N GLY A 245 -10.32 -19.44 25.95
CA GLY A 245 -11.37 -20.34 25.49
C GLY A 245 -11.50 -20.42 23.96
N TRP A 246 -11.09 -19.39 23.22
CA TRP A 246 -10.82 -19.53 21.79
C TRP A 246 -9.53 -20.31 21.59
N SER A 247 -9.57 -21.40 20.83
CA SER A 247 -8.42 -22.27 20.58
C SER A 247 -8.55 -22.95 19.24
N PHE A 248 -7.40 -23.33 18.65
CA PHE A 248 -7.36 -24.20 17.49
C PHE A 248 -7.63 -25.67 17.90
N ASP A 249 -8.61 -26.33 17.27
CA ASP A 249 -8.85 -27.76 17.43
C ASP A 249 -8.14 -28.54 16.32
N PRO A 250 -7.07 -29.30 16.63
CA PRO A 250 -6.33 -30.02 15.61
C PRO A 250 -7.11 -31.19 14.99
N ARG A 251 -8.29 -31.57 15.50
CA ARG A 251 -9.10 -32.65 14.90
C ARG A 251 -9.98 -32.14 13.77
N SER A 252 -10.69 -31.03 13.99
CA SER A 252 -11.47 -30.35 12.96
C SER A 252 -10.60 -29.50 12.03
N GLY A 253 -9.44 -29.02 12.52
CA GLY A 253 -8.61 -28.07 11.79
C GLY A 253 -9.19 -26.66 11.80
N GLU A 254 -10.03 -26.34 12.78
CA GLU A 254 -10.75 -25.07 12.90
C GLU A 254 -10.49 -24.39 14.24
N VAL A 255 -10.77 -23.08 14.30
CA VAL A 255 -10.79 -22.31 15.54
C VAL A 255 -12.15 -22.51 16.21
N VAL A 256 -12.15 -22.98 17.45
CA VAL A 256 -13.35 -23.28 18.22
C VAL A 256 -13.35 -22.52 19.54
N PHE A 257 -14.54 -22.18 20.02
CA PHE A 257 -14.72 -21.61 21.35
C PHE A 257 -15.11 -22.72 22.35
N ASN A 258 -14.34 -22.86 23.43
CA ASN A 258 -14.63 -23.76 24.53
C ASN A 258 -14.98 -22.96 25.80
N PRO A 259 -16.28 -22.86 26.16
CA PRO A 259 -16.71 -22.11 27.34
C PRO A 259 -16.09 -22.58 28.65
N LYS A 260 -15.70 -23.86 28.77
CA LYS A 260 -15.07 -24.40 29.98
C LYS A 260 -13.63 -23.91 30.16
N GLN A 261 -12.99 -23.46 29.09
CA GLN A 261 -11.63 -22.92 29.08
C GLN A 261 -11.62 -21.39 29.05
N HIS A 262 -12.78 -20.75 28.95
CA HIS A 262 -12.93 -19.30 29.02
C HIS A 262 -13.04 -18.84 30.48
N ASP A 263 -12.37 -17.73 30.80
CA ASP A 263 -12.60 -17.00 32.04
C ASP A 263 -13.88 -16.17 31.94
N PRO A 264 -14.98 -16.50 32.65
CA PRO A 264 -16.22 -15.72 32.56
C PRO A 264 -16.21 -14.45 33.42
N GLY A 265 -15.13 -14.19 34.18
CA GLY A 265 -15.03 -13.01 35.03
C GLY A 265 -15.13 -11.71 34.23
N ILE A 266 -15.48 -10.62 34.92
CA ILE A 266 -15.33 -9.26 34.38
C ILE A 266 -13.84 -8.90 34.43
N LYS A 267 -13.32 -8.36 33.34
CA LYS A 267 -11.95 -7.85 33.18
C LYS A 267 -11.98 -6.34 33.03
N GLN A 268 -10.88 -5.67 33.35
CA GLN A 268 -10.72 -4.25 33.06
C GLN A 268 -9.62 -4.03 32.04
N VAL A 269 -9.98 -3.46 30.88
CA VAL A 269 -9.04 -3.12 29.81
C VAL A 269 -9.23 -1.64 29.48
N LEU A 270 -8.16 -0.86 29.59
CA LEU A 270 -8.14 0.59 29.38
C LEU A 270 -9.25 1.32 30.16
N GLY A 271 -9.47 0.89 31.41
CA GLY A 271 -10.49 1.45 32.30
C GLY A 271 -11.94 1.03 31.99
N ARG A 272 -12.17 0.15 31.00
CA ARG A 272 -13.51 -0.34 30.63
C ARG A 272 -13.70 -1.79 31.05
N ASN A 273 -14.88 -2.10 31.56
CA ASN A 273 -15.26 -3.46 31.90
C ASN A 273 -15.55 -4.25 30.62
N VAL A 274 -14.91 -5.41 30.48
CA VAL A 274 -15.11 -6.34 29.36
C VAL A 274 -15.27 -7.78 29.86
N ARG A 275 -15.99 -8.59 29.10
CA ARG A 275 -16.16 -10.03 29.34
C ARG A 275 -15.52 -10.89 28.27
N SER A 276 -15.53 -10.45 27.02
CA SER A 276 -15.03 -11.24 25.88
C SER A 276 -13.99 -10.49 25.05
N GLY A 277 -13.29 -11.24 24.19
CA GLY A 277 -12.32 -10.67 23.24
C GLY A 277 -12.96 -9.69 22.25
N GLU A 278 -14.22 -9.90 21.86
CA GLU A 278 -14.94 -8.98 20.98
C GLU A 278 -15.18 -7.62 21.65
N GLU A 279 -15.48 -7.62 22.95
CA GLU A 279 -15.58 -6.38 23.74
C GLU A 279 -14.22 -5.70 23.88
N VAL A 280 -13.11 -6.45 24.00
CA VAL A 280 -11.76 -5.88 23.95
C VAL A 280 -11.50 -5.20 22.61
N VAL A 281 -11.82 -5.85 21.49
CA VAL A 281 -11.67 -5.24 20.16
C VAL A 281 -12.46 -3.93 20.06
N GLN A 282 -13.68 -3.88 20.61
CA GLN A 282 -14.45 -2.64 20.63
C GLN A 282 -13.79 -1.55 21.49
N VAL A 283 -13.27 -1.90 22.66
CA VAL A 283 -12.52 -0.95 23.50
C VAL A 283 -11.32 -0.36 22.76
N LEU A 284 -10.59 -1.18 22.00
CA LEU A 284 -9.45 -0.73 21.20
C LEU A 284 -9.89 0.18 20.05
N LEU A 285 -10.95 -0.17 19.31
CA LEU A 285 -11.48 0.66 18.23
C LEU A 285 -12.00 2.02 18.73
N ASP A 286 -12.56 2.06 19.95
CA ASP A 286 -13.02 3.32 20.55
C ASP A 286 -11.86 4.23 20.99
N HIS A 287 -10.66 3.68 21.16
CA HIS A 287 -9.47 4.42 21.57
C HIS A 287 -8.88 5.26 20.41
N PRO A 288 -8.62 6.56 20.59
CA PRO A 288 -8.14 7.44 19.53
C PRO A 288 -6.83 7.01 18.89
N GLU A 289 -5.92 6.43 19.66
CA GLU A 289 -4.62 6.00 19.13
C GLU A 289 -4.72 4.89 18.09
N THR A 290 -5.78 4.06 18.10
CA THR A 290 -5.97 3.04 17.06
C THR A 290 -6.07 3.65 15.66
N ALA A 291 -6.87 4.71 15.53
CA ALA A 291 -7.02 5.41 14.27
C ALA A 291 -5.72 6.13 13.87
N LYS A 292 -5.06 6.81 14.81
CA LYS A 292 -3.79 7.50 14.52
C LYS A 292 -2.68 6.54 14.11
N HIS A 293 -2.50 5.43 14.83
CA HIS A 293 -1.52 4.41 14.51
C HIS A 293 -1.73 3.83 13.11
N LEU A 294 -2.98 3.45 12.78
CA LEU A 294 -3.29 2.91 11.46
C LEU A 294 -3.06 3.97 10.37
N THR A 295 -3.48 5.22 10.59
CA THR A 295 -3.25 6.33 9.66
C THR A 295 -1.76 6.60 9.43
N ARG A 296 -0.91 6.54 10.47
CA ARG A 296 0.56 6.64 10.30
C ARG A 296 1.12 5.51 9.43
N LYS A 297 0.62 4.28 9.58
CA LYS A 297 1.04 3.16 8.72
C LYS A 297 0.64 3.40 7.27
N PHE A 298 -0.58 3.86 7.02
CA PHE A 298 -1.03 4.23 5.67
C PHE A 298 -0.22 5.39 5.08
N TRP A 299 0.12 6.39 5.88
CA TRP A 299 0.99 7.49 5.43
C TRP A 299 2.35 6.96 4.97
N ARG A 300 3.00 6.11 5.78
CA ARG A 300 4.31 5.54 5.46
C ARG A 300 4.28 4.64 4.22
N GLU A 301 3.13 4.04 3.92
CA GLU A 301 2.95 3.20 2.73
C GLU A 301 2.76 4.04 1.46
N PHE A 302 2.01 5.13 1.53
CA PHE A 302 1.52 5.84 0.34
C PHE A 302 2.13 7.23 0.10
N VAL A 303 2.57 7.94 1.14
CA VAL A 303 2.99 9.35 1.04
C VAL A 303 4.50 9.48 1.15
N SER A 304 5.05 9.24 2.34
CA SER A 304 6.47 9.46 2.64
C SER A 304 6.92 8.72 3.91
N PRO A 305 8.23 8.57 4.16
CA PRO A 305 8.72 7.85 5.33
C PRO A 305 8.33 8.50 6.67
N GLU A 306 8.19 9.83 6.69
CA GLU A 306 7.92 10.62 7.88
C GLU A 306 6.50 11.21 7.82
N PRO A 307 5.59 10.76 8.70
CA PRO A 307 4.24 11.32 8.82
C PRO A 307 4.22 12.78 9.28
N ASP A 308 3.37 13.58 8.63
CA ASP A 308 2.92 14.86 9.20
C ASP A 308 1.85 14.57 10.26
N GLU A 309 2.18 14.84 11.53
CA GLU A 309 1.33 14.48 12.66
C GLU A 309 0.01 15.29 12.72
N ASP A 310 -0.02 16.51 12.18
CA ASP A 310 -1.25 17.32 12.12
C ASP A 310 -2.22 16.73 11.08
N GLU A 311 -1.69 16.34 9.91
CA GLU A 311 -2.48 15.64 8.90
C GLU A 311 -2.90 14.23 9.35
N VAL A 312 -2.03 13.50 10.05
CA VAL A 312 -2.38 12.21 10.67
C VAL A 312 -3.57 12.38 11.62
N LEU A 313 -3.58 13.41 12.46
CA LEU A 313 -4.69 13.66 13.38
C LEU A 313 -6.00 13.91 12.62
N ARG A 314 -5.97 14.74 11.58
CA ARG A 314 -7.13 15.05 10.73
C ARG A 314 -7.65 13.80 10.00
N LEU A 315 -6.76 13.05 9.36
CA LEU A 315 -7.06 11.83 8.61
C LEU A 315 -7.57 10.70 9.53
N ALA A 316 -7.02 10.57 10.73
CA ALA A 316 -7.51 9.65 11.75
C ALA A 316 -8.94 10.00 12.20
N GLY A 317 -9.29 11.29 12.24
CA GLY A 317 -10.67 11.76 12.42
C GLY A 317 -11.61 11.19 11.36
N ILE A 318 -11.24 11.31 10.08
CA ILE A 318 -12.01 10.75 8.95
C ILE A 318 -12.24 9.25 9.10
N LEU A 319 -11.19 8.50 9.45
CA LEU A 319 -11.31 7.05 9.65
C LEU A 319 -12.32 6.72 10.76
N ARG A 320 -12.29 7.44 11.88
CA ARG A 320 -13.22 7.21 13.01
C ARG A 320 -14.65 7.61 12.67
N GLU A 321 -14.85 8.76 12.04
CA GLU A 321 -16.16 9.26 11.64
C GLU A 321 -16.84 8.35 10.60
N ASN A 322 -16.04 7.67 9.78
CA ASN A 322 -16.50 6.67 8.83
C ASN A 322 -16.46 5.23 9.38
N ASN A 323 -16.54 5.07 10.71
CA ASN A 323 -16.63 3.75 11.36
C ASN A 323 -15.52 2.76 10.93
N TYR A 324 -14.29 3.24 10.76
CA TYR A 324 -13.15 2.45 10.32
C TYR A 324 -13.24 1.85 8.90
N GLU A 325 -14.07 2.40 8.02
CA GLU A 325 -13.99 2.13 6.58
C GLU A 325 -12.66 2.65 6.02
N ILE A 326 -11.93 1.78 5.30
CA ILE A 326 -10.58 2.09 4.79
C ILE A 326 -10.64 2.93 3.52
N ARG A 327 -11.64 2.69 2.65
CA ARG A 327 -11.80 3.44 1.40
C ARG A 327 -11.86 4.97 1.60
N PRO A 328 -12.65 5.54 2.54
CA PRO A 328 -12.64 6.99 2.80
C PRO A 328 -11.28 7.52 3.26
N LEU A 329 -10.56 6.79 4.12
CA LEU A 329 -9.23 7.19 4.57
C LEU A 329 -8.24 7.23 3.40
N LEU A 330 -8.18 6.17 2.60
CA LEU A 330 -7.28 6.10 1.45
C LEU A 330 -7.63 7.14 0.40
N LYS A 331 -8.92 7.42 0.16
CA LYS A 331 -9.33 8.53 -0.70
C LYS A 331 -8.73 9.84 -0.21
N ALA A 332 -8.90 10.14 1.08
CA ALA A 332 -8.40 11.38 1.67
C ALA A 332 -6.87 11.49 1.65
N ILE A 333 -6.15 10.37 1.77
CA ILE A 333 -4.68 10.32 1.65
C ILE A 333 -4.24 10.56 0.22
N LEU A 334 -4.81 9.84 -0.76
CA LEU A 334 -4.38 9.89 -2.16
C LEU A 334 -4.80 11.18 -2.88
N THR A 335 -5.73 11.95 -2.32
CA THR A 335 -6.10 13.29 -2.81
C THR A 335 -5.49 14.42 -1.97
N LEU A 336 -4.63 14.11 -0.99
CA LEU A 336 -3.97 15.11 -0.15
C LEU A 336 -2.91 15.88 -0.96
N PRO A 337 -2.77 17.20 -0.81
CA PRO A 337 -1.70 17.96 -1.48
C PRO A 337 -0.30 17.40 -1.23
N ALA A 338 0.00 16.97 0.01
CA ALA A 338 1.28 16.36 0.36
C ALA A 338 1.56 15.07 -0.43
N PHE A 339 0.54 14.28 -0.81
CA PHE A 339 0.75 13.09 -1.64
C PHE A 339 1.32 13.46 -3.03
N TRP A 340 0.93 14.60 -3.59
CA TRP A 340 1.30 15.03 -4.94
C TRP A 340 2.55 15.92 -4.99
N ASP A 341 3.02 16.37 -3.82
CA ASP A 341 4.20 17.22 -3.67
C ASP A 341 5.45 16.57 -4.29
N SER A 342 6.24 17.38 -4.98
CA SER A 342 7.53 16.96 -5.55
C SER A 342 8.51 16.39 -4.53
N GLU A 343 8.50 16.88 -3.29
CA GLU A 343 9.39 16.37 -2.22
C GLU A 343 9.06 14.93 -1.81
N ASN A 344 7.80 14.53 -1.99
CA ASN A 344 7.33 13.18 -1.71
C ASN A 344 7.41 12.26 -2.93
N ARG A 345 7.95 12.71 -4.07
CA ARG A 345 8.22 11.83 -5.23
C ARG A 345 9.60 11.19 -5.06
N GLY A 346 9.70 9.86 -5.18
CA GLY A 346 10.96 9.16 -4.94
C GLY A 346 11.40 9.12 -3.48
N SER A 347 10.51 9.40 -2.52
CA SER A 347 10.83 9.39 -1.09
C SER A 347 10.77 7.99 -0.47
N LEU A 348 10.09 7.02 -1.11
CA LEU A 348 10.00 5.65 -0.60
C LEU A 348 10.92 4.72 -1.37
N VAL A 349 11.65 3.88 -0.64
CA VAL A 349 12.45 2.80 -1.22
C VAL A 349 11.52 1.67 -1.67
N LYS A 350 11.63 1.25 -2.94
CA LYS A 350 10.91 0.09 -3.47
C LYS A 350 11.26 -1.17 -2.66
N SER A 351 10.26 -1.83 -2.10
CA SER A 351 10.44 -3.16 -1.51
C SER A 351 10.96 -4.17 -2.56
N PRO A 352 11.50 -5.32 -2.16
CA PRO A 352 11.85 -6.37 -3.11
C PRO A 352 10.69 -6.78 -4.04
N VAL A 353 9.45 -6.81 -3.54
CA VAL A 353 8.25 -7.02 -4.36
C VAL A 353 8.04 -5.89 -5.35
N ASP A 354 8.04 -4.63 -4.90
CA ASP A 354 7.92 -3.47 -5.80
C ASP A 354 8.97 -3.50 -6.91
N LEU A 355 10.24 -3.69 -6.52
CA LEU A 355 11.34 -3.68 -7.47
C LEU A 355 11.17 -4.80 -8.51
N THR A 356 10.87 -6.02 -8.05
CA THR A 356 10.83 -7.20 -8.93
C THR A 356 9.57 -7.21 -9.78
N VAL A 357 8.38 -7.12 -9.17
CA VAL A 357 7.11 -7.13 -9.89
C VAL A 357 6.98 -5.90 -10.78
N GLY A 358 7.28 -4.71 -10.25
CA GLY A 358 7.24 -3.47 -11.02
C GLY A 358 8.14 -3.50 -12.23
N SER A 359 9.39 -3.94 -12.08
CA SER A 359 10.33 -4.05 -13.20
C SER A 359 9.82 -5.00 -14.29
N LEU A 360 9.28 -6.16 -13.91
CA LEU A 360 8.76 -7.14 -14.87
C LEU A 360 7.52 -6.61 -15.61
N ARG A 361 6.59 -5.98 -14.87
CA ARG A 361 5.39 -5.37 -15.46
C ARG A 361 5.72 -4.23 -16.41
N LEU A 362 6.67 -3.37 -16.04
CA LEU A 362 7.19 -2.30 -16.89
C LEU A 362 7.73 -2.84 -18.23
N LEU A 363 8.37 -4.01 -18.20
CA LEU A 363 8.88 -4.70 -19.40
C LEU A 363 7.80 -5.49 -20.16
N GLY A 364 6.54 -5.44 -19.71
CA GLY A 364 5.42 -6.18 -20.31
C GLY A 364 5.46 -7.69 -20.03
N ILE A 365 6.31 -8.14 -19.11
CA ILE A 365 6.38 -9.55 -18.72
C ILE A 365 5.27 -9.84 -17.73
N LYS A 366 4.33 -10.71 -18.12
CA LYS A 366 3.16 -11.07 -17.30
C LYS A 366 3.26 -12.45 -16.64
N SER A 367 4.27 -13.25 -16.99
CA SER A 367 4.46 -14.59 -16.41
C SER A 367 5.93 -14.97 -16.39
N ILE A 368 6.38 -15.46 -15.24
CA ILE A 368 7.66 -16.10 -14.96
C ILE A 368 7.36 -17.25 -13.99
N ASP A 369 8.20 -18.28 -13.96
CA ASP A 369 8.17 -19.29 -12.90
C ASP A 369 8.12 -18.61 -11.50
N GLY A 370 7.02 -18.80 -10.78
CA GLY A 370 6.81 -18.19 -9.48
C GLY A 370 7.83 -18.65 -8.43
N LYS A 371 8.41 -19.86 -8.56
CA LYS A 371 9.43 -20.37 -7.61
C LYS A 371 10.68 -19.51 -7.65
N ARG A 372 11.04 -19.11 -8.86
CA ARG A 372 12.16 -18.24 -9.18
C ARG A 372 11.97 -16.83 -8.61
N LEU A 373 10.75 -16.29 -8.72
CA LEU A 373 10.39 -15.01 -8.08
C LEU A 373 10.41 -15.11 -6.55
N ALA A 374 9.87 -16.19 -5.98
CA ALA A 374 9.90 -16.44 -4.54
C ALA A 374 11.34 -16.50 -4.00
N GLN A 375 12.24 -17.18 -4.71
CA GLN A 375 13.65 -17.23 -4.35
C GLN A 375 14.35 -15.86 -4.46
N ALA A 376 14.06 -15.10 -5.52
CA ALA A 376 14.59 -13.75 -5.67
C ALA A 376 14.13 -12.84 -4.51
N GLY A 377 12.83 -12.85 -4.19
CA GLY A 377 12.26 -12.11 -3.06
C GLY A 377 12.95 -12.45 -1.74
N LYS A 378 13.14 -13.74 -1.46
CA LYS A 378 13.86 -14.21 -0.27
C LYS A 378 15.30 -13.69 -0.20
N ILE A 379 16.06 -13.78 -1.29
CA ILE A 379 17.45 -13.29 -1.36
C ILE A 379 17.52 -11.77 -1.12
N LEU A 380 16.51 -11.04 -1.58
CA LEU A 380 16.40 -9.60 -1.42
C LEU A 380 15.82 -9.16 -0.06
N GLY A 381 15.40 -10.11 0.78
CA GLY A 381 14.95 -9.88 2.16
C GLY A 381 13.44 -9.88 2.38
N GLN A 382 12.63 -10.19 1.37
CA GLN A 382 11.17 -10.27 1.46
C GLN A 382 10.66 -11.65 1.03
N ASP A 383 10.73 -12.61 1.96
CA ASP A 383 10.23 -13.98 1.78
C ASP A 383 8.72 -14.02 2.11
N LEU A 384 7.85 -13.87 1.11
CA LEU A 384 6.39 -13.82 1.32
C LEU A 384 5.89 -14.96 2.21
N PHE A 385 4.90 -14.69 3.05
CA PHE A 385 4.41 -15.60 4.10
C PHE A 385 5.44 -16.00 5.17
N ASP A 386 6.62 -15.39 5.21
CA ASP A 386 7.64 -15.57 6.25
C ASP A 386 8.35 -14.26 6.61
N PRO A 387 7.64 -13.27 7.17
CA PRO A 387 8.26 -12.08 7.72
C PRO A 387 9.25 -12.41 8.84
N PRO A 388 10.28 -11.58 9.07
CA PRO A 388 11.39 -11.90 9.97
C PRO A 388 10.98 -11.96 11.45
N ASN A 389 9.91 -11.28 11.85
CA ASN A 389 9.35 -11.30 13.20
C ASN A 389 7.90 -10.79 13.18
N VAL A 390 7.25 -10.74 14.35
CA VAL A 390 5.85 -10.33 14.53
C VAL A 390 5.53 -8.91 14.06
N LYS A 391 6.55 -8.03 13.95
CA LYS A 391 6.41 -6.65 13.43
C LYS A 391 6.33 -6.57 11.90
N GLY A 392 6.46 -7.71 11.21
CA GLY A 392 6.48 -7.76 9.75
C GLY A 392 7.86 -7.42 9.16
N TRP A 393 7.86 -6.91 7.93
CA TRP A 393 9.02 -6.30 7.29
C TRP A 393 9.11 -4.81 7.63
N PRO A 394 10.25 -4.34 8.16
CA PRO A 394 10.41 -2.95 8.62
C PRO A 394 10.36 -1.90 7.50
N GLY A 395 10.69 -2.26 6.25
CA GLY A 395 10.54 -1.37 5.10
C GLY A 395 11.64 -0.30 4.94
N GLY A 396 11.44 0.62 4.00
CA GLY A 396 12.32 1.78 3.80
C GLY A 396 13.78 1.42 3.52
N VAL A 397 14.70 2.14 4.18
CA VAL A 397 16.15 1.98 3.96
C VAL A 397 16.68 0.60 4.40
N THR A 398 15.94 -0.17 5.20
CA THR A 398 16.38 -1.52 5.60
C THR A 398 16.44 -2.49 4.42
N TRP A 399 15.77 -2.17 3.31
CA TRP A 399 15.90 -2.92 2.05
C TRP A 399 17.28 -2.77 1.40
N ILE A 400 18.04 -1.74 1.78
CA ILE A 400 19.34 -1.41 1.21
C ILE A 400 20.43 -1.61 2.26
N ASN A 401 21.20 -2.68 2.09
CA ASN A 401 22.44 -2.93 2.82
C ASN A 401 23.53 -3.39 1.84
N SER A 402 24.75 -3.59 2.34
CA SER A 402 25.90 -3.99 1.51
C SER A 402 25.64 -5.24 0.66
N THR A 403 24.85 -6.19 1.19
CA THR A 403 24.51 -7.42 0.49
C THR A 403 23.33 -7.21 -0.47
N THR A 404 22.23 -6.64 -0.01
CA THR A 404 21.00 -6.53 -0.82
C THR A 404 21.16 -5.53 -1.95
N LEU A 405 21.94 -4.45 -1.80
CA LEU A 405 22.19 -3.50 -2.88
C LEU A 405 22.81 -4.18 -4.11
N SER A 406 23.86 -4.97 -3.90
CA SER A 406 24.49 -5.75 -4.97
C SER A 406 23.52 -6.75 -5.62
N ARG A 407 22.67 -7.41 -4.82
CA ARG A 407 21.66 -8.35 -5.34
C ARG A 407 20.55 -7.66 -6.14
N ARG A 408 20.11 -6.48 -5.72
CA ARG A 408 19.14 -5.64 -6.45
C ARG A 408 19.72 -5.20 -7.79
N GLU A 409 20.96 -4.73 -7.79
CA GLU A 409 21.67 -4.37 -9.02
C GLU A 409 21.82 -5.58 -9.95
N GLN A 410 22.20 -6.75 -9.42
CA GLN A 410 22.30 -7.99 -10.19
C GLN A 410 20.97 -8.40 -10.82
N LEU A 411 19.86 -8.29 -10.08
CA LEU A 411 18.51 -8.51 -10.59
C LEU A 411 18.23 -7.60 -11.79
N LEU A 412 18.43 -6.29 -11.62
CA LEU A 412 18.15 -5.29 -12.65
C LEU A 412 19.05 -5.46 -13.87
N ARG A 413 20.35 -5.75 -13.69
CA ARG A 413 21.27 -6.04 -14.80
C ARG A 413 20.81 -7.23 -15.62
N ARG A 414 20.29 -8.27 -14.98
CA ARG A 414 19.76 -9.46 -15.67
C ARG A 414 18.51 -9.12 -16.48
N LEU A 415 17.59 -8.34 -15.93
CA LEU A 415 16.40 -7.87 -16.65
C LEU A 415 16.78 -6.97 -17.84
N ALA A 416 17.75 -6.08 -17.66
CA ALA A 416 18.18 -5.12 -18.68
C ALA A 416 18.97 -5.75 -19.85
N ARG A 417 19.52 -6.97 -19.67
CA ARG A 417 20.31 -7.71 -20.66
C ARG A 417 19.51 -8.71 -21.52
N GLY A 418 18.18 -8.75 -21.41
CA GLY A 418 17.32 -9.80 -21.99
C GLY A 418 17.84 -10.43 -23.30
N ARG A 419 17.98 -11.78 -23.30
CA ARG A 419 18.47 -12.72 -24.34
C ARG A 419 19.94 -13.21 -24.38
N GLU A 420 20.89 -12.77 -23.55
CA GLU A 420 22.26 -13.37 -23.63
C GLU A 420 22.38 -14.84 -23.17
N MET A 421 21.35 -15.43 -22.56
CA MET A 421 21.38 -16.82 -22.05
C MET A 421 20.70 -17.86 -22.97
N GLU A 422 20.92 -17.79 -24.28
CA GLU A 422 20.65 -18.95 -25.17
C GLU A 422 21.90 -19.79 -25.50
N GLY A 423 23.10 -19.47 -24.96
CA GLY A 423 24.29 -20.21 -25.39
C GLY A 423 25.57 -20.15 -24.55
N GLY A 424 25.56 -19.71 -23.29
CA GLY A 424 26.81 -19.67 -22.53
C GLY A 424 26.60 -19.66 -21.02
N ALA A 425 27.14 -20.67 -20.34
CA ALA A 425 27.45 -20.57 -18.93
C ALA A 425 28.53 -19.50 -18.75
N ASP A 426 28.25 -18.48 -17.93
CA ASP A 426 29.25 -17.51 -17.49
C ASP A 426 30.33 -18.25 -16.68
N PRO A 427 31.60 -18.30 -17.14
CA PRO A 427 32.66 -19.09 -16.48
C PRO A 427 33.12 -18.52 -15.13
N GLY A 428 32.69 -17.30 -14.77
CA GLY A 428 33.15 -16.60 -13.55
C GLY A 428 32.32 -16.82 -12.30
N LEU A 429 31.17 -17.49 -12.38
CA LEU A 429 30.18 -17.55 -11.31
C LEU A 429 29.63 -18.97 -11.19
N GLY A 430 29.79 -19.59 -10.03
CA GLY A 430 29.53 -21.02 -9.76
C GLY A 430 28.34 -21.63 -10.53
N ALA A 431 28.57 -22.82 -11.08
CA ALA A 431 27.63 -23.55 -11.91
C ALA A 431 26.24 -23.69 -11.26
N GLY A 432 25.22 -23.26 -12.01
CA GLY A 432 23.84 -23.66 -11.82
C GLY A 432 23.01 -22.76 -10.90
N TYR A 433 22.31 -21.78 -11.48
CA TYR A 433 20.91 -21.42 -11.17
C TYR A 433 20.52 -20.11 -11.89
N ASN A 434 19.52 -20.16 -12.78
CA ASN A 434 18.96 -18.98 -13.46
C ASN A 434 17.57 -18.65 -12.88
N PRO A 435 17.46 -17.69 -11.94
CA PRO A 435 16.20 -17.33 -11.30
C PRO A 435 15.25 -16.52 -12.19
N LEU A 436 15.50 -16.29 -13.48
CA LEU A 436 14.61 -15.47 -14.32
C LEU A 436 14.56 -15.91 -15.80
N ALA A 437 14.97 -17.13 -16.15
CA ALA A 437 14.80 -17.61 -17.53
C ALA A 437 13.31 -17.61 -17.91
N VAL A 438 12.97 -17.05 -19.07
CA VAL A 438 11.60 -16.95 -19.58
C VAL A 438 11.48 -17.91 -20.76
N ASP A 439 10.49 -18.81 -20.75
CA ASP A 439 10.34 -19.87 -21.77
C ASP A 439 9.72 -19.36 -23.10
N ASN A 440 9.38 -18.06 -23.23
CA ASN A 440 8.79 -17.54 -24.46
C ASN A 440 9.02 -16.01 -24.64
N PRO A 441 9.96 -15.57 -25.50
CA PRO A 441 10.33 -14.16 -25.65
C PRO A 441 9.60 -13.51 -26.83
N SER A 442 8.31 -13.21 -26.67
CA SER A 442 7.50 -12.56 -27.72
C SER A 442 6.97 -11.17 -27.34
N ILE A 443 7.65 -10.46 -26.43
CA ILE A 443 7.28 -9.08 -26.06
C ILE A 443 8.53 -8.20 -25.95
N MET A 444 9.22 -7.95 -27.05
CA MET A 444 10.06 -6.77 -27.23
C MET A 444 10.12 -6.41 -28.72
N PRO A 445 10.18 -5.11 -29.09
CA PRO A 445 10.42 -4.69 -30.48
C PRO A 445 11.72 -5.33 -31.00
N SER A 446 11.81 -5.52 -32.31
CA SER A 446 12.95 -6.18 -32.95
C SER A 446 14.27 -5.55 -32.49
N LEU A 447 15.30 -6.38 -32.27
CA LEU A 447 16.63 -5.98 -31.76
C LEU A 447 17.25 -4.80 -32.54
N THR A 448 16.87 -4.62 -33.79
CA THR A 448 17.29 -3.55 -34.71
C THR A 448 16.73 -2.16 -34.38
N GLU A 449 15.60 -2.03 -33.69
CA GLU A 449 15.07 -0.71 -33.29
C GLU A 449 15.70 -0.17 -32.01
N LEU A 450 16.10 -1.06 -31.10
CA LEU A 450 16.72 -0.71 -29.81
C LEU A 450 18.18 -0.23 -29.97
N ASP A 451 18.85 -0.59 -31.08
CA ASP A 451 20.23 -0.20 -31.37
C ASP A 451 20.33 1.10 -32.21
N ARG A 452 19.19 1.71 -32.54
CA ARG A 452 19.17 3.06 -33.13
C ARG A 452 19.60 4.11 -32.10
N GLU A 453 20.24 5.16 -32.59
CA GLU A 453 20.56 6.34 -31.76
C GLU A 453 19.27 6.94 -31.20
N ALA A 454 19.24 7.14 -29.88
CA ALA A 454 18.10 7.72 -29.20
C ALA A 454 18.09 9.23 -29.42
N SER A 455 16.94 9.77 -29.86
CA SER A 455 16.77 11.22 -29.89
C SER A 455 16.75 11.79 -28.46
N PRO A 456 17.14 13.07 -28.25
CA PRO A 456 17.03 13.72 -26.95
C PRO A 456 15.62 13.63 -26.35
N ARG A 457 14.58 13.72 -27.20
CA ARG A 457 13.18 13.55 -26.78
C ARG A 457 12.91 12.15 -26.25
N THR A 458 13.43 11.12 -26.91
CA THR A 458 13.27 9.72 -26.48
C THR A 458 13.97 9.48 -25.15
N VAL A 459 15.18 10.00 -24.96
CA VAL A 459 15.90 9.93 -23.68
C VAL A 459 15.13 10.64 -22.56
N ALA A 460 14.54 11.81 -22.84
CA ALA A 460 13.69 12.51 -21.88
C ALA A 460 12.43 11.72 -21.51
N THR A 461 11.77 11.07 -22.48
CA THR A 461 10.63 10.18 -22.21
C THR A 461 11.02 8.98 -21.36
N LEU A 462 12.18 8.34 -21.63
CA LEU A 462 12.67 7.25 -20.81
C LEU A 462 12.98 7.69 -19.37
N LYS A 463 13.61 8.86 -19.19
CA LYS A 463 13.86 9.44 -17.84
C LYS A 463 12.55 9.55 -17.05
N ARG A 464 11.52 10.15 -17.67
CA ARG A 464 10.20 10.34 -17.03
C ARG A 464 9.46 9.04 -16.77
N LEU A 465 9.58 8.05 -17.66
CA LEU A 465 8.92 6.76 -17.49
C LEU A 465 9.57 5.93 -16.37
N LEU A 466 10.90 5.91 -16.31
CA LEU A 466 11.65 5.00 -15.45
C LEU A 466 11.89 5.56 -14.05
N LEU A 467 12.09 6.86 -13.90
CA LEU A 467 12.59 7.44 -12.65
C LEU A 467 11.56 8.35 -12.00
N SER A 468 11.42 8.21 -10.67
CA SER A 468 10.60 9.11 -9.86
C SER A 468 11.22 10.48 -9.61
N VAL A 469 12.55 10.54 -9.68
CA VAL A 469 13.37 11.72 -9.45
C VAL A 469 14.43 11.80 -10.54
N PRO A 470 15.10 12.95 -10.72
CA PRO A 470 16.20 13.05 -11.67
C PRO A 470 17.26 11.95 -11.44
N PRO A 471 17.88 11.41 -12.50
CA PRO A 471 18.92 10.40 -12.37
C PRO A 471 20.09 10.93 -11.55
N VAL A 472 20.67 10.07 -10.71
CA VAL A 472 21.92 10.39 -9.99
C VAL A 472 23.07 10.48 -10.98
N ASP A 473 23.13 9.55 -11.93
CA ASP A 473 24.16 9.51 -12.96
C ASP A 473 23.64 10.10 -14.26
N PRO A 474 24.22 11.20 -14.77
CA PRO A 474 23.76 11.83 -16.01
C PRO A 474 23.78 10.87 -17.20
N VAL A 475 22.69 10.88 -17.98
CA VAL A 475 22.58 10.09 -19.22
C VAL A 475 22.89 10.97 -20.42
N ALA A 476 23.78 10.49 -21.29
CA ALA A 476 24.11 11.17 -22.54
C ALA A 476 22.86 11.46 -23.38
N GLU A 477 22.75 12.66 -23.92
CA GLU A 477 21.58 13.09 -24.70
C GLU A 477 21.74 12.90 -26.21
N LYS A 478 22.96 12.55 -26.65
CA LYS A 478 23.34 12.29 -28.05
C LYS A 478 24.35 11.14 -28.11
N GLY A 479 24.43 10.43 -29.24
CA GLY A 479 25.40 9.35 -29.45
C GLY A 479 25.17 8.11 -28.60
N ILE A 480 24.02 7.98 -27.93
CA ILE A 480 23.63 6.81 -27.15
C ILE A 480 22.51 6.06 -27.85
N THR A 481 22.57 4.74 -27.86
CA THR A 481 21.46 3.92 -28.37
C THR A 481 20.31 3.89 -27.38
N LEU A 482 19.10 3.63 -27.88
CA LEU A 482 17.91 3.50 -27.02
C LEU A 482 18.11 2.44 -25.92
N ARG A 483 18.71 1.30 -26.29
CA ARG A 483 19.07 0.22 -25.36
C ARG A 483 19.98 0.71 -24.25
N ARG A 484 21.07 1.40 -24.59
CA ARG A 484 22.05 1.88 -23.60
C ARG A 484 21.46 2.94 -22.68
N ALA A 485 20.64 3.85 -23.21
CA ALA A 485 19.95 4.85 -22.41
C ALA A 485 18.99 4.20 -21.41
N ALA A 486 18.18 3.24 -21.85
CA ALA A 486 17.27 2.50 -20.98
C ALA A 486 18.03 1.69 -19.91
N GLN A 487 19.10 0.98 -20.30
CA GLN A 487 19.95 0.23 -19.37
C GLN A 487 20.60 1.12 -18.31
N HIS A 488 21.09 2.31 -18.70
CA HIS A 488 21.67 3.27 -17.78
C HIS A 488 20.63 3.73 -16.74
N LEU A 489 19.46 4.18 -17.19
CA LEU A 489 18.39 4.66 -16.31
C LEU A 489 17.83 3.56 -15.40
N PHE A 490 17.68 2.35 -15.93
CA PHE A 490 17.16 1.21 -15.17
C PHE A 490 18.12 0.74 -14.06
N LEU A 491 19.41 1.02 -14.20
CA LEU A 491 20.45 0.72 -13.22
C LEU A 491 20.80 1.91 -12.32
N ASP A 492 20.23 3.09 -12.59
CA ASP A 492 20.44 4.29 -11.79
C ASP A 492 19.90 4.09 -10.36
N PRO A 493 20.60 4.59 -9.32
CA PRO A 493 20.09 4.54 -7.95
C PRO A 493 18.68 5.12 -7.79
N ALA A 494 18.30 6.13 -8.57
CA ALA A 494 16.95 6.71 -8.58
C ALA A 494 15.86 5.70 -8.99
N TYR A 495 16.20 4.60 -9.67
CA TYR A 495 15.24 3.54 -10.00
C TYR A 495 14.81 2.74 -8.76
N GLN A 496 15.59 2.77 -7.69
CA GLN A 496 15.31 2.05 -6.44
C GLN A 496 14.22 2.70 -5.60
N VAL A 497 13.84 3.94 -5.92
CA VAL A 497 12.84 4.70 -5.18
C VAL A 497 11.59 4.94 -6.02
N LYS A 498 10.45 5.10 -5.36
CA LYS A 498 9.17 5.45 -5.96
C LYS A 498 8.64 6.74 -5.39
#